data_AF-A0A7V6YGQ2-F1
#
_entry.id   AF-A0A7V6YGQ2-F1
#
_cell.length_a   1.000
_cell.length_b   1.000
_cell.length_c   1.000
_cell.angle_alpha   90.00
_cell.angle_beta   90.00
_cell.angle_gamma   90.00
#
_symmetry.space_group_name_H-M   'P 1'
#
loop_
_entity.id
_entity.type
_entity.pdbx_description
1 polymer ?
#
loop_
_entity_poly.entity_id
_entity_poly.type
_entity_poly.pdbx_seq_one_letter_code
_entity_poly.pdbx_strand_id
1 'polypeptide(L)' 'VVAVAALLDLAAVLFTAGKKPGMETVRRAEENGVPLLLTGMSTFETAGKLYRLLGRDRDHDRNG' A
#
# COMPACT_ATOMS: atom_id res chain seq x y z
N VAL A 1 0.30 11.65 6.48
CA VAL A 1 0.40 10.44 5.62
C VAL A 1 -0.49 10.57 4.39
N VAL A 2 -1.83 10.62 4.52
CA VAL A 2 -2.74 10.68 3.35
C VAL A 2 -2.50 11.88 2.45
N ALA A 3 -2.31 13.08 3.01
CA ALA A 3 -2.00 14.27 2.21
C ALA A 3 -0.72 14.11 1.37
N VAL A 4 0.29 13.40 1.90
CA VAL A 4 1.53 13.13 1.17
C VAL A 4 1.29 12.11 0.06
N ALA A 5 0.47 11.08 0.31
CA ALA A 5 0.12 10.08 -0.69
C ALA A 5 -0.64 10.68 -1.87
N ALA A 6 -1.58 11.59 -1.60
CA ALA A 6 -2.30 12.32 -2.64
C ALA A 6 -1.39 13.25 -3.45
N LEU A 7 -0.49 14.00 -2.78
CA LEU A 7 0.46 14.90 -3.44
C LEU A 7 1.47 14.16 -4.33
N LEU A 8 1.81 12.91 -3.97
CA LEU A 8 2.77 12.07 -4.70
C LEU A 8 2.10 11.11 -5.68
N ASP A 9 0.78 11.20 -5.88
CA ASP A 9 -0.01 10.32 -6.75
C ASP A 9 0.24 8.82 -6.49
N LEU A 10 0.33 8.45 -5.20
CA LEU A 10 0.57 7.06 -4.80
C LEU A 10 -0.70 6.22 -5.01
N ALA A 11 -0.53 5.03 -5.57
CA ALA A 11 -1.65 4.12 -5.86
C ALA A 11 -2.48 3.70 -4.63
N ALA A 12 -1.87 3.58 -3.45
CA ALA A 12 -2.56 3.23 -2.20
C ALA A 12 -1.68 3.46 -0.96
N VAL A 13 -2.30 3.44 0.22
CA VAL A 13 -1.61 3.39 1.53
C VAL A 13 -1.95 2.10 2.27
N LEU A 14 -0.93 1.31 2.64
CA LEU A 14 -1.09 0.03 3.33
C LEU A 14 -0.73 0.13 4.82
N PHE A 15 -1.68 -0.23 5.68
CA PHE A 15 -1.47 -0.37 7.13
C PHE A 15 -1.18 -1.83 7.49
N THR A 16 -0.10 -2.04 8.23
CA THR A 16 0.41 -3.37 8.62
C THR A 16 0.25 -3.62 10.13
N ALA A 17 0.54 -4.85 10.56
CA ALA A 17 0.52 -5.30 11.94
C ALA A 17 -0.85 -5.08 12.63
N GLY A 18 -1.94 -5.15 11.86
CA GLY A 18 -3.29 -4.92 12.36
C GLY A 18 -3.58 -3.48 12.79
N LYS A 19 -2.68 -2.53 12.50
CA LYS A 19 -2.91 -1.12 12.79
C LYS A 19 -4.06 -0.62 11.92
N LYS A 20 -5.02 0.02 12.56
CA LYS A 20 -6.14 0.66 11.86
C LYS A 20 -5.87 2.16 11.73
N PRO A 21 -6.16 2.77 10.56
CA PRO A 21 -6.18 4.22 10.46
C PRO A 21 -7.22 4.79 11.42
N GLY A 22 -6.92 5.95 12.02
CA GLY A 22 -7.91 6.72 12.76
C GLY A 22 -8.99 7.28 11.82
N MET A 23 -10.16 7.63 12.36
CA MET A 23 -11.29 8.14 11.55
C MET A 23 -10.92 9.33 10.66
N GLU A 24 -10.12 10.27 11.18
CA GLU A 24 -9.63 11.42 10.41
C GLU A 24 -8.78 10.99 9.20
N THR A 25 -8.01 9.91 9.33
CA THR A 25 -7.19 9.38 8.23
C THR A 25 -8.07 8.73 7.16
N VAL A 26 -9.11 8.00 7.58
CA VAL A 26 -10.10 7.41 6.66
C VAL A 26 -10.82 8.50 5.88
N ARG A 27 -11.36 9.50 6.58
CA ARG A 27 -12.07 10.61 5.96
C ARG A 27 -11.20 11.35 4.94
N ARG A 28 -9.96 11.69 5.30
CA ARG A 28 -9.03 12.33 4.35
C ARG A 28 -8.75 11.46 3.15
N ALA A 29 -8.67 10.15 3.32
CA ALA A 29 -8.39 9.23 2.22
C ALA A 29 -9.56 9.16 1.25
N GLU A 30 -10.79 9.15 1.76
CA GLU A 30 -12.02 9.27 0.95
C GLU A 30 -12.07 10.60 0.21
N GLU A 31 -11.83 11.72 0.90
CA GLU A 31 -11.82 13.07 0.32
C GLU A 31 -10.78 13.23 -0.80
N ASN A 32 -9.65 12.53 -0.69
CA ASN A 32 -8.55 12.61 -1.66
C ASN A 32 -8.53 11.44 -2.66
N GLY A 33 -9.51 10.52 -2.60
CA GLY A 33 -9.55 9.36 -3.48
C GLY A 33 -8.39 8.37 -3.32
N VAL A 34 -7.75 8.33 -2.15
CA VAL A 34 -6.60 7.46 -1.86
C VAL A 34 -7.08 6.15 -1.24
N PRO A 35 -6.86 4.98 -1.87
CA PRO A 35 -7.23 3.69 -1.29
C PRO A 35 -6.44 3.37 -0.02
N LEU A 36 -7.14 2.96 1.04
CA LEU A 36 -6.52 2.45 2.27
C LEU A 36 -6.66 0.92 2.33
N LEU A 37 -5.52 0.23 2.48
CA LEU A 37 -5.45 -1.22 2.59
C LEU A 37 -5.00 -1.60 4.01
N LEU A 38 -5.50 -2.73 4.51
CA LEU A 38 -5.12 -3.24 5.83
C LEU A 38 -4.65 -4.69 5.76
N THR A 39 -3.64 -5.01 6.55
CA THR A 39 -3.21 -6.38 6.79
C THR A 39 -2.78 -6.60 8.24
N GLY A 40 -3.05 -7.81 8.74
CA GLY A 40 -2.55 -8.27 10.04
C GLY A 40 -1.07 -8.63 10.03
N MET A 41 -0.46 -8.84 8.86
CA MET A 41 0.94 -9.22 8.73
C MET A 41 1.88 -8.12 9.22
N SER A 42 3.04 -8.49 9.77
CA SER A 42 4.05 -7.51 10.14
C SER A 42 4.53 -6.73 8.91
N THR A 43 5.12 -5.55 9.13
CA THR A 43 5.70 -4.76 8.04
C THR A 43 6.77 -5.54 7.28
N PHE A 44 7.58 -6.33 7.99
CA PHE A 44 8.63 -7.14 7.38
C PHE A 44 8.06 -8.23 6.45
N GLU A 45 7.08 -8.99 6.91
CA GLU A 45 6.44 -10.03 6.10
C GLU A 45 5.72 -9.44 4.88
N THR A 46 5.02 -8.33 5.10
CA THR A 46 4.30 -7.61 4.05
C THR A 46 5.26 -7.10 2.98
N ALA A 47 6.33 -6.41 3.38
CA ALA A 47 7.37 -5.92 2.47
C ALA A 47 8.03 -7.07 1.70
N GLY A 48 8.37 -8.17 2.38
CA GLY A 48 8.94 -9.36 1.73
C GLY A 48 8.01 -10.01 0.70
N LYS A 49 6.71 -10.07 0.98
CA LYS A 49 5.70 -10.56 0.03
C LYS A 49 5.56 -9.62 -1.17
N LEU A 50 5.46 -8.32 -0.94
CA LEU A 50 5.39 -7.31 -2.01
C LEU A 50 6.63 -7.37 -2.90
N TYR A 51 7.83 -7.46 -2.31
CA TYR A 51 9.08 -7.60 -3.07
C TYR A 51 9.07 -8.84 -3.97
N ARG A 52 8.62 -9.99 -3.48
CA ARG A 52 8.53 -11.22 -4.30
C ARG A 52 7.49 -11.12 -5.41
N LEU A 53 6.35 -10.48 -5.15
CA LEU A 53 5.29 -10.30 -6.15
C LEU A 53 5.76 -9.35 -7.26
N LEU A 54 6.27 -8.17 -6.90
CA LEU A 54 6.80 -7.19 -7.85
C LEU A 54 8.07 -7.67 -8.56
N GLY A 55 8.85 -8.54 -7.90
CA GLY A 55 10.02 -9.18 -8.52
C GLY A 55 9.65 -10.17 -9.61
N ARG A 56 8.53 -10.91 -9.45
CA ARG A 56 8.06 -11.88 -10.45
C ARG A 56 7.54 -11.23 -11.73
N ASP A 57 6.98 -10.02 -11.64
CA ASP A 57 6.53 -9.28 -12.84
C ASP A 57 7.69 -8.95 -13.79
N ARG A 58 8.94 -8.86 -13.29
CA ARG A 58 10.11 -8.56 -14.13
C ARG A 58 10.69 -9.76 -14.89
N ASP A 59 10.27 -10.97 -14.58
CA ASP A 59 10.77 -12.18 -15.24
C ASP A 59 9.90 -12.61 -16.43
N HIS A 60 8.65 -12.11 -16.54
CA HIS A 60 7.74 -12.52 -17.62
C HIS A 60 7.99 -11.82 -18.96
N ASP A 61 8.78 -10.74 -18.99
CA ASP A 61 9.14 -9.99 -20.22
C ASP A 61 10.44 -10.47 -20.90
N ARG A 62 11.05 -11.58 -20.44
CA ARG A 62 12.30 -12.13 -21.03
C ARG A 62 12.13 -13.40 -21.86
N ASN A 63 10.90 -13.83 -22.13
CA ASN A 63 10.64 -14.95 -23.02
C ASN A 63 9.48 -14.64 -23.98
N GLY A 64 9.75 -13.75 -24.92
CA GLY A 64 8.96 -13.48 -26.13
C GLY A 64 9.89 -13.38 -27.32
#